data_AF-P81041-F1
#
_entry.id   AF-P81041-F1
#
_cell.length_a   1.000
_cell.length_b   1.000
_cell.length_c   1.000
_cell.angle_alpha   90.00
_cell.angle_beta   90.00
_cell.angle_gamma   90.00
#
_symmetry.space_group_name_H-M   'P 1'
#
loop_
_entity.id
_entity.type
_entity.pdbx_description
1 polymer ?
#
loop_
_entity_poly.entity_id
_entity_poly.type
_entity_poly.pdbx_seq_one_letter_code
_entity_poly.pdbx_strand_id
1 'polypeptide(L)' 'VHWTAEEKQIILAIWAKIDIEEAGAAALSRLLVVYPWTQRYFKNFGNLSSPTAI' A
#
# COMPACT_ATOMS: atom_id res chain seq x y z
N VAL A 1 -9.48 -20.14 6.64
CA VAL A 1 -8.38 -20.23 5.65
C VAL A 1 -7.45 -21.35 6.08
N HIS A 2 -7.22 -22.37 5.24
CA HIS A 2 -6.28 -23.45 5.49
C HIS A 2 -5.07 -23.27 4.58
N TRP A 3 -3.94 -22.85 5.16
CA TRP A 3 -2.71 -22.62 4.41
C TRP A 3 -1.85 -23.88 4.35
N THR A 4 -1.36 -24.23 3.16
CA THR A 4 -0.31 -25.23 2.99
C THR A 4 1.02 -24.73 3.56
N ALA A 5 1.95 -25.65 3.85
CA ALA A 5 3.29 -25.27 4.29
C ALA A 5 4.01 -24.42 3.22
N GLU A 6 3.80 -24.75 1.95
CA GLU A 6 4.37 -24.04 0.80
C GLU A 6 3.85 -22.59 0.70
N GLU A 7 2.53 -22.38 0.83
CA GLU A 7 1.95 -21.03 0.82
C GLU A 7 2.53 -20.15 1.93
N LYS A 8 2.68 -20.70 3.15
CA LYS A 8 3.30 -19.98 4.27
C LYS A 8 4.75 -19.62 3.97
N GLN A 9 5.54 -20.56 3.43
CA GLN A 9 6.93 -20.31 3.08
C GLN A 9 7.05 -19.23 2.01
N ILE A 10 6.19 -19.24 0.99
CA ILE A 10 6.18 -18.22 -0.07
C ILE A 10 5.86 -16.84 0.51
N ILE A 11 4.81 -16.71 1.33
CA ILE A 11 4.43 -15.43 1.95
C ILE A 11 5.58 -14.88 2.81
N LEU A 12 6.20 -15.73 3.64
CA LEU A 12 7.33 -15.32 4.50
C LEU A 12 8.56 -14.95 3.67
N ALA A 13 8.89 -15.71 2.63
CA ALA A 13 10.03 -15.44 1.76
C ALA A 13 9.86 -14.14 0.96
N ILE A 14 8.64 -13.80 0.56
CA ILE A 14 8.33 -12.51 -0.09
C ILE A 14 8.41 -11.38 0.94
N TRP A 15 7.75 -11.53 2.10
CA TRP A 15 7.72 -10.50 3.13
C TRP A 15 9.12 -10.13 3.65
N ALA A 16 10.01 -11.11 3.80
CA ALA A 16 11.39 -10.89 4.22
C ALA A 16 12.24 -10.06 3.22
N LYS A 17 11.75 -9.87 1.99
CA LYS A 17 12.45 -9.13 0.92
C LYS A 17 11.83 -7.77 0.60
N ILE A 18 10.66 -7.47 1.16
CA ILE A 18 9.95 -6.21 0.87
C ILE A 18 10.57 -5.08 1.72
N ASP A 19 10.94 -3.98 1.07
CA ASP A 19 11.09 -2.70 1.76
C ASP A 19 9.70 -2.18 2.13
N ILE A 20 9.40 -2.20 3.42
CA ILE A 20 8.07 -1.86 3.95
C ILE A 20 7.77 -0.37 3.76
N GLU A 21 8.78 0.50 3.87
CA GLU A 21 8.59 1.94 3.73
C GLU A 21 8.30 2.31 2.27
N GLU A 22 9.09 1.78 1.34
CA GLU A 22 8.90 2.00 -0.10
C GLU A 22 7.56 1.39 -0.58
N ALA A 23 7.30 0.12 -0.25
CA ALA A 23 6.09 -0.56 -0.70
C ALA A 23 4.83 0.05 -0.07
N GLY A 24 4.89 0.45 1.20
CA GLY A 24 3.79 1.10 1.91
C GLY A 24 3.45 2.45 1.32
N ALA A 25 4.45 3.31 1.08
CA ALA A 25 4.26 4.60 0.43
C ALA A 25 3.68 4.44 -0.98
N ALA A 26 4.26 3.56 -1.80
CA ALA A 26 3.78 3.32 -3.16
C ALA A 26 2.34 2.79 -3.20
N ALA A 27 1.97 1.89 -2.28
CA ALA A 27 0.61 1.35 -2.19
C ALA A 27 -0.41 2.44 -1.82
N LEU A 28 -0.11 3.28 -0.83
CA LEU A 28 -0.99 4.37 -0.41
C LEU A 28 -1.09 5.46 -1.49
N SER A 29 0.02 5.85 -2.12
CA SER A 29 -0.01 6.84 -3.21
C SER A 29 -0.85 6.32 -4.39
N ARG A 30 -0.72 5.04 -4.76
CA ARG A 30 -1.58 4.41 -5.79
C ARG A 30 -3.05 4.41 -5.40
N LEU A 31 -3.38 4.11 -4.14
CA LEU A 31 -4.76 4.17 -3.64
C LEU A 31 -5.36 5.58 -3.82
N LEU A 32 -4.61 6.61 -3.42
CA LEU A 32 -5.06 8.00 -3.46
C LEU A 32 -5.17 8.57 -4.89
N VAL A 33 -4.33 8.10 -5.81
CA VAL A 33 -4.34 8.52 -7.22
C VAL A 33 -5.38 7.74 -8.04
N VAL A 34 -5.38 6.41 -7.96
CA VAL A 34 -6.25 5.54 -8.78
C VAL A 34 -7.69 5.57 -8.30
N TYR A 35 -7.89 5.79 -7.00
CA TYR A 35 -9.21 5.84 -6.37
C TYR A 35 -9.39 7.15 -5.58
N PRO A 36 -9.56 8.31 -6.25
CA PRO A 36 -9.58 9.63 -5.60
C PRO A 36 -10.63 9.77 -4.49
N TRP A 37 -11.73 9.02 -4.55
CA TRP A 37 -12.75 9.03 -3.49
C TRP A 37 -12.20 8.61 -2.11
N THR A 38 -11.08 7.90 -2.07
CA THR A 38 -10.43 7.47 -0.83
C THR A 38 -9.72 8.62 -0.12
N GLN A 39 -9.39 9.71 -0.81
CA GLN A 39 -8.79 10.91 -0.22
C GLN A 39 -9.67 11.53 0.89
N ARG A 40 -10.99 11.29 0.86
CA ARG A 40 -11.94 11.75 1.89
C ARG A 40 -11.60 11.27 3.31
N TYR A 41 -10.86 10.18 3.43
CA TYR A 41 -10.44 9.60 4.70
C TYR A 41 -9.12 10.19 5.23
N PHE A 42 -8.37 10.91 4.37
CA PHE A 42 -7.04 11.43 4.66
C PHE A 42 -6.98 12.96 4.64
N LYS A 43 -8.07 13.64 5.03
CA LYS A 43 -8.16 15.12 5.04
C LYS A 43 -7.06 15.79 5.86
N ASN A 44 -6.55 15.12 6.89
CA ASN A 44 -5.48 15.62 7.75
C ASN A 44 -4.09 15.58 7.10
N PHE A 45 -3.93 14.96 5.92
CA PHE A 45 -2.65 14.93 5.20
C PHE A 45 -2.40 16.21 4.38
N GLY A 46 -3.37 17.13 4.34
CA GLY A 46 -3.25 18.37 3.59
C GLY A 46 -3.71 18.20 2.14
N ASN A 47 -2.92 18.71 1.21
CA ASN A 47 -3.28 18.73 -0.21
C ASN A 47 -2.99 17.38 -0.87
N LEU A 48 -4.04 16.67 -1.31
CA LEU A 48 -3.95 15.42 -2.07
C LEU A 48 -4.59 15.53 -3.46
N SER A 49 -4.80 16.77 -3.96
CA SER A 49 -5.63 17.04 -5.14
C SER A 49 -5.01 16.61 -6.48
N SER A 50 -3.72 16.26 -6.51
CA SER A 50 -3.02 15.82 -7.73
C SER A 50 -1.97 14.76 -7.41
N PRO A 51 -1.55 13.94 -8.41
CA PRO A 51 -0.47 12.97 -8.22
C PRO A 51 0.87 13.60 -7.80
N THR A 52 1.11 14.88 -8.11
CA THR A 52 2.31 15.61 -7.66
C THR A 52 2.22 16.07 -6.20
N ALA A 53 1.00 16.19 -5.66
CA ALA A 53 0.78 16.58 -4.28
C ALA A 53 0.82 15.38 -3.30
N ILE A 54 0.76 14.16 -3.84
CA ILE A 54 0.82 12.87 -3.13
C ILE A 54 2.25 12.34 -3.20
#